data_AF-G9K9D6-F1
#
_entry.id   AF-G9K9D6-F1
#
_cell.length_a   1.000
_cell.length_b   1.000
_cell.length_c   1.000
_cell.angle_alpha   90.00
_cell.angle_beta   90.00
_cell.angle_gamma   90.00
#
_symmetry.space_group_name_H-M   'P 1'
#
loop_
_entity.id
_entity.type
_entity.pdbx_description
1 polymer ?
#
loop_
_entity_poly.entity_id
_entity_poly.type
_entity_poly.pdbx_seq_one_letter_code
_entity_poly.pdbx_strand_id
1 'polypeptide(L)' 'NYYPVNSRIYIRDGKTQLTVLTDRSQGGSSLKDGSVELMVHRRLLKDDGRGVGEPLLEGGLGLWVRGRPLVLL' A
#
# COMPACT_ATOMS: atom_id res chain seq x y z
N ASN A 1 9.70 6.80 -4.75
CA ASN A 1 9.05 7.56 -3.66
C ASN A 1 8.00 6.74 -2.91
N TYR A 2 8.25 5.45 -2.64
CA TYR A 2 7.32 4.63 -1.84
C TYR A 2 7.86 4.50 -0.41
N TYR A 3 6.99 4.71 0.57
CA TYR A 3 7.34 4.68 1.99
C TYR A 3 6.47 3.67 2.74
N PRO A 4 6.96 3.10 3.85
CA PRO A 4 6.17 2.25 4.71
C PRO A 4 5.09 3.07 5.44
N VAL A 5 3.83 2.63 5.32
CA VAL A 5 2.65 3.20 5.96
C VAL A 5 2.10 2.16 6.94
N ASN A 6 2.42 2.32 8.23
CA ASN A 6 2.03 1.35 9.27
C ASN A 6 0.63 1.59 9.83
N SER A 7 0.12 2.82 9.77
CA SER A 7 -1.19 3.15 10.38
C SER A 7 -1.97 4.21 9.62
N ARG A 8 -1.29 5.20 9.03
CA ARG A 8 -1.97 6.29 8.31
C ARG A 8 -1.08 6.96 7.27
N ILE A 9 -1.71 7.46 6.22
CA ILE A 9 -1.14 8.41 5.27
C ILE A 9 -2.14 9.56 5.10
N TYR A 10 -1.65 10.80 4.91
CA TYR A 10 -2.52 11.93 4.66
C TYR A 10 -1.88 12.92 3.70
N ILE A 11 -2.73 13.69 3.02
CA ILE A 11 -2.36 14.87 2.25
C ILE A 11 -3.21 16.04 2.73
N ARG A 12 -2.66 17.25 2.67
CA ARG A 12 -3.33 18.45 3.16
C ARG A 12 -3.00 19.63 2.27
N ASP A 13 -4.01 20.46 2.02
CA ASP A 13 -3.84 21.80 1.48
C ASP A 13 -4.14 22.87 2.56
N GLY A 14 -4.25 24.14 2.17
CA GLY A 14 -4.54 25.22 3.11
C GLY A 14 -5.92 25.15 3.81
N LYS A 15 -6.84 24.28 3.37
CA LYS A 15 -8.24 24.23 3.81
C LYS A 15 -8.69 22.85 4.29
N THR A 16 -8.23 21.79 3.63
CA THR A 16 -8.77 20.44 3.76
C THR A 16 -7.64 19.43 3.97
N GLN A 17 -7.91 18.37 4.74
CA GLN A 17 -6.99 17.25 4.92
C GLN A 17 -7.69 15.94 4.58
N LEU A 18 -7.12 15.16 3.66
CA LEU A 18 -7.57 13.80 3.40
C LEU A 18 -6.64 12.84 4.13
N THR A 19 -7.18 12.04 5.06
CA THR A 19 -6.44 11.01 5.79
C THR A 19 -7.00 9.63 5.46
N VAL A 20 -6.10 8.67 5.23
CA VAL A 20 -6.43 7.26 5.06
C VAL A 20 -5.75 6.48 6.18
N LEU A 21 -6.54 5.78 7.00
CA LEU A 21 -6.03 4.83 7.99
C LEU A 21 -6.00 3.42 7.39
N THR A 22 -4.93 2.69 7.66
CA THR A 22 -4.72 1.32 7.16
C THR A 22 -4.97 0.29 8.25
N ASP A 23 -5.49 -0.88 7.88
CA ASP A 23 -5.71 -2.00 8.82
C ASP A 23 -4.46 -2.87 9.05
N ARG A 24 -3.39 -2.61 8.28
CA ARG A 24 -2.09 -3.27 8.32
C ARG A 24 -1.01 -2.38 7.72
N SER A 25 0.25 -2.78 7.85
CA SER A 25 1.35 -2.12 7.17
C SER A 25 1.25 -2.29 5.65
N GLN A 26 1.36 -1.19 4.92
CA GLN A 26 1.34 -1.14 3.45
C GLN A 26 2.45 -0.23 2.94
N GLY A 27 2.73 -0.31 1.64
CA GLY A 27 3.51 0.73 0.95
C GLY A 27 2.57 1.83 0.43
N GLY A 28 2.97 3.09 0.54
CA GLY A 28 2.21 4.21 -0.02
C GLY A 28 3.06 5.37 -0.48
N SER A 29 2.43 6.29 -1.21
CA SER A 29 3.07 7.46 -1.80
C SER A 29 2.06 8.56 -2.16
N SER A 30 2.58 9.75 -2.45
CA SER A 30 1.94 10.82 -3.22
C SER A 30 2.79 11.06 -4.46
N LEU A 31 2.49 10.38 -5.57
CA LEU A 31 3.28 10.49 -6.82
C LEU A 31 2.93 11.74 -7.64
N LYS A 32 1.75 12.32 -7.41
CA LYS A 32 1.31 13.58 -8.01
C LYS A 32 0.70 14.45 -6.91
N ASP A 33 0.86 15.76 -7.03
CA ASP A 33 0.29 16.69 -6.06
C ASP A 33 -1.24 16.51 -5.97
N GLY A 34 -1.75 16.48 -4.74
CA GLY A 34 -3.16 16.24 -4.47
C GLY A 34 -3.62 14.78 -4.59
N SER A 35 -2.71 13.82 -4.84
CA SER A 35 -3.05 12.39 -4.86
C SER A 35 -2.37 11.60 -3.74
N VAL A 36 -3.00 10.49 -3.36
CA VAL A 36 -2.42 9.51 -2.43
C VAL A 36 -2.71 8.11 -2.96
N GLU A 37 -1.75 7.20 -2.84
CA GLU A 37 -1.90 5.81 -3.23
C GLU A 37 -1.35 4.85 -2.17
N LEU A 38 -1.97 3.67 -2.11
CA LEU A 38 -1.57 2.56 -1.25
C LEU A 38 -1.53 1.27 -2.08
N MET A 39 -0.48 0.48 -1.91
CA MET A 39 -0.36 -0.84 -2.51
C MET A 39 -1.20 -1.85 -1.72
N VAL A 40 -2.30 -2.32 -2.30
CA VAL A 40 -3.21 -3.27 -1.64
C VAL A 40 -2.63 -4.68 -1.60
N HIS A 41 -2.10 -5.15 -2.72
CA HIS A 41 -1.58 -6.51 -2.88
C HIS A 41 -0.58 -6.54 -4.04
N ARG A 42 0.36 -7.49 -4.04
CA ARG A 42 1.32 -7.68 -5.13
C ARG A 42 1.55 -9.16 -5.40
N ARG A 43 1.69 -9.51 -6.68
CA ARG A 43 2.02 -10.85 -7.16
C ARG A 43 3.00 -10.71 -8.32
N LEU A 44 4.11 -11.44 -8.27
CA LEU A 44 5.19 -11.38 -9.26
C LEU A 44 5.41 -12.77 -9.84
N LEU A 45 5.72 -12.84 -11.14
CA LEU A 45 5.99 -14.10 -11.84
C LEU A 45 7.48 -14.47 -11.87
N LYS A 46 8.34 -13.61 -11.30
CA LYS A 46 9.80 -13.76 -11.31
C LYS A 46 10.39 -13.36 -9.97
N ASP A 47 11.38 -14.12 -9.51
CA ASP A 47 12.23 -13.80 -8.35
C ASP A 47 13.08 -12.54 -8.61
N ASP A 48 13.41 -11.81 -7.56
CA ASP A 48 14.18 -10.56 -7.64
C ASP A 48 15.70 -10.75 -7.43
N GLY A 49 16.16 -11.98 -7.21
CA GLY A 49 17.56 -12.33 -7.05
C GLY A 49 18.15 -11.95 -5.70
N ARG A 50 17.33 -11.69 -4.67
CA ARG A 50 17.79 -11.24 -3.34
C ARG A 50 17.88 -12.34 -2.28
N GLY A 51 17.82 -13.60 -2.70
CA GLY A 51 18.17 -14.76 -1.89
C GLY A 51 17.01 -15.67 -1.47
N VAL A 52 15.76 -15.30 -1.78
CA VAL A 52 14.58 -16.14 -1.51
C VAL A 52 14.48 -17.28 -2.55
N GLY A 53 14.76 -17.00 -3.83
CA GLY A 53 14.87 -18.04 -4.87
C GLY A 53 13.54 -18.52 -5.44
N GLU A 54 12.45 -17.79 -5.18
CA GLU A 54 11.12 -18.06 -5.71
C GLU A 54 10.37 -16.75 -6.01
N PRO A 55 9.50 -16.72 -7.03
CA PRO A 55 8.68 -15.55 -7.30
C PRO A 55 7.66 -15.32 -6.19
N LEU A 56 7.26 -14.06 -5.95
CA LEU A 56 6.14 -13.73 -5.05
C LEU A 56 4.80 -14.14 -5.67
N LEU A 57 4.52 -15.44 -5.67
CA LEU A 57 3.42 -16.07 -6.39
C LEU A 57 2.50 -16.86 -5.45
N GLU A 58 2.11 -16.24 -4.34
CA GLU A 58 1.23 -16.87 -3.33
C GLU A 58 -0.02 -17.50 -3.94
N GLY A 59 -0.29 -18.73 -3.54
CA GLY A 59 -1.47 -19.52 -3.91
C GLY A 59 -2.49 -19.64 -2.79
N GLY A 60 -3.56 -20.41 -3.03
CA GLY A 60 -4.56 -20.72 -2.02
C GLY A 60 -5.18 -19.48 -1.35
N LEU A 61 -5.21 -19.47 -0.02
CA LEU A 61 -5.80 -18.37 0.77
C LEU A 61 -4.99 -17.06 0.69
N GLY A 62 -3.67 -17.14 0.47
CA GLY A 62 -2.81 -15.95 0.36
C GLY A 62 -3.06 -15.13 -0.91
N LEU A 63 -3.64 -15.75 -1.95
CA LEU A 63 -4.01 -15.08 -3.20
C LEU A 63 -5.18 -14.11 -3.03
N TRP A 64 -6.07 -14.37 -2.08
CA TRP A 64 -7.30 -13.62 -1.87
C TRP A 64 -7.23 -12.84 -0.56
N VAL A 65 -6.99 -11.54 -0.68
CA VAL A 65 -6.94 -10.64 0.48
C VAL A 65 -8.12 -9.68 0.50
N ARG A 66 -8.60 -9.38 1.71
CA ARG A 66 -9.58 -8.33 1.98
C ARG A 66 -9.01 -7.39 3.04
N GLY A 67 -9.08 -6.10 2.77
CA GLY A 67 -8.69 -5.04 3.71
C GLY A 67 -9.75 -3.95 3.83
N ARG A 68 -9.62 -3.10 4.83
CA ARG A 68 -10.55 -1.99 5.12
C ARG A 68 -9.79 -0.70 5.45
N PRO A 69 -9.53 0.17 4.45
CA PRO A 69 -9.05 1.51 4.73
C PRO A 69 -10.19 2.40 5.24
N LEU A 70 -9.91 3.24 6.24
CA LEU A 70 -10.84 4.26 6.72
C LEU A 70 -10.43 5.63 6.17
N VAL A 71 -11.38 6.37 5.60
CA VAL A 71 -11.15 7.71 5.06
C VAL A 71 -11.73 8.77 6.00
N LEU A 72 -10.92 9.79 6.32
CA LEU A 72 -11.31 10.94 7.13
C LEU A 72 -11.02 12.22 6.32
N LEU A 73 -11.98 13.15 6.31
CA LEU A 73 -11.93 14.46 5.63
C LEU A 73 -12.07 15.60 6.65
#